data_AF-V5FUT5-F1
#
_entry.id   AF-V5FUT5-F1
#
_cell.length_a   1.000
_cell.length_b   1.000
_cell.length_c   1.000
_cell.angle_alpha   90.00
_cell.angle_beta   90.00
_cell.angle_gamma   90.00
#
_symmetry.space_group_name_H-M   'P 1'
#
loop_
_entity.id
_entity.type
_entity.pdbx_description
1 polymer ?
#
loop_
_entity_poly.entity_id
_entity_poly.type
_entity_poly.pdbx_seq_one_letter_code
_entity_poly.pdbx_strand_id
1 'polypeptide(L)'
;MEVSVSDGGNEVKAIMQLSVRLITDEMLFNSITVRLNQMTKEAFLSPLLGFFLDGLAAIIPCPKENIFIFSIQDDTDVKSKILNVSFSVRRPDVPKEEYYSPQFLQEKVYLNRGILMRLSTVQILP
;
A
#
# COMPACT_ATOMS: atom_id res chain seq x y z
N MET A 1 -18.85 9.78 -6.92
CA MET A 1 -19.88 9.67 -5.87
C MET A 1 -19.72 10.88 -4.97
N GLU A 2 -20.77 11.67 -4.73
CA GLU A 2 -20.68 12.84 -3.83
C GLU A 2 -20.95 12.37 -2.39
N VAL A 3 -20.05 12.71 -1.47
CA VAL A 3 -20.21 12.46 -0.04
C VAL A 3 -20.34 13.81 0.64
N SER A 4 -21.36 14.00 1.47
CA SER A 4 -21.52 15.23 2.24
C SER A 4 -21.58 14.94 3.74
N VAL A 5 -21.01 15.86 4.51
CA VAL A 5 -21.02 15.84 5.98
C VAL A 5 -21.64 17.15 6.44
N SER A 6 -22.60 17.08 7.36
CA SER A 6 -23.25 18.25 7.94
C SER A 6 -23.26 18.17 9.47
N ASP A 7 -23.08 19.32 10.11
CA ASP A 7 -23.26 19.51 11.56
C ASP A 7 -24.65 20.10 11.90
N GLY A 8 -25.53 20.23 10.91
CA GLY A 8 -26.87 20.82 11.02
C GLY A 8 -26.96 22.31 10.66
N GLY A 9 -25.84 23.04 10.60
CA GLY A 9 -25.78 24.43 10.14
C GLY A 9 -24.92 24.64 8.89
N ASN A 10 -23.88 23.82 8.74
CA ASN A 10 -22.95 23.82 7.62
C ASN A 10 -22.98 22.45 6.93
N GLU A 11 -22.73 22.44 5.62
CA GLU A 11 -22.56 21.22 4.83
C GLU A 11 -21.26 21.30 4.03
N VAL A 12 -20.41 20.29 4.15
CA VAL A 12 -19.18 20.15 3.37
C VAL A 12 -19.32 18.95 2.46
N LYS A 13 -19.05 19.15 1.17
CA LYS A 13 -19.15 18.13 0.12
C LYS A 13 -17.76 17.73 -0.36
N ALA A 14 -17.59 16.44 -0.65
CA ALA A 14 -16.38 15.87 -1.23
C ALA A 14 -16.74 14.90 -2.36
N ILE A 15 -15.90 14.83 -3.38
CA ILE A 15 -16.05 13.87 -4.47
C ILE A 15 -15.23 12.62 -4.11
N MET A 16 -15.91 11.49 -3.99
CA MET A 16 -15.30 10.17 -3.85
C MET A 16 -15.17 9.49 -5.22
N GLN A 17 -13.96 9.06 -5.53
CA GLN A 17 -13.66 8.18 -6.66
C GLN A 17 -13.50 6.75 -6.16
N LEU A 18 -14.30 5.83 -6.71
CA LEU A 18 -14.19 4.41 -6.43
C LEU A 18 -13.43 3.74 -7.57
N SER A 19 -12.27 3.16 -7.25
CA SER A 19 -11.49 2.36 -8.18
C SER A 19 -11.72 0.88 -7.88
N VAL A 20 -12.28 0.14 -8.85
CA VAL A 20 -12.50 -1.31 -8.73
C VAL A 20 -11.59 -2.01 -9.72
N ARG A 21 -10.83 -3.00 -9.24
CA ARG A 21 -9.96 -3.84 -10.07
C ARG A 21 -10.17 -5.30 -9.68
N LEU A 22 -10.25 -6.18 -10.68
CA LEU A 22 -10.25 -7.61 -10.46
C LEU A 22 -8.87 -8.05 -9.97
N ILE A 23 -8.84 -8.76 -8.84
CA ILE A 23 -7.63 -9.39 -8.33
C ILE A 23 -7.50 -10.77 -8.99
N THR A 24 -6.43 -10.96 -9.76
CA THR A 24 -6.14 -12.22 -10.47
C THR A 24 -5.27 -13.14 -9.62
N ASP A 25 -5.32 -14.46 -9.86
CA ASP A 25 -4.47 -15.43 -9.15
C ASP A 25 -2.97 -15.13 -9.30
N GLU A 26 -2.53 -14.69 -10.47
CA GLU A 26 -1.12 -14.30 -10.72
C GLU A 26 -0.69 -13.12 -9.84
N MET A 27 -1.61 -12.20 -9.55
CA MET A 27 -1.35 -11.05 -8.68
C MET A 27 -1.18 -11.51 -7.23
N LEU A 28 -2.04 -12.41 -6.76
CA LEU A 28 -1.97 -12.97 -5.42
C LEU A 28 -0.70 -13.82 -5.24
N PHE A 29 -0.35 -14.63 -6.24
CA PHE A 29 0.84 -15.47 -6.23
C PHE A 29 2.13 -14.65 -6.19
N ASN A 30 2.14 -13.49 -6.86
CA ASN A 30 3.28 -12.58 -6.92
C ASN A 30 3.17 -11.40 -5.94
N SER A 31 2.57 -11.65 -4.78
CA SER A 31 2.41 -10.64 -3.74
C SER A 31 3.28 -10.90 -2.51
N ILE A 32 3.52 -9.84 -1.75
CA ILE A 32 4.15 -9.92 -0.43
C ILE A 32 3.32 -9.16 0.59
N THR A 33 3.44 -9.56 1.85
CA THR A 33 2.86 -8.86 2.99
C THR A 33 3.96 -8.20 3.81
N VAL A 34 3.84 -6.90 4.02
CA VAL A 34 4.77 -6.12 4.85
C VAL A 34 4.07 -5.74 6.15
N ARG A 35 4.80 -5.90 7.26
CA ARG A 35 4.32 -5.59 8.60
C ARG A 35 4.82 -4.21 9.01
N LEU A 36 3.90 -3.30 9.30
CA LEU A 36 4.18 -1.92 9.67
C LEU A 36 4.01 -1.76 11.18
N ASN A 37 5.04 -1.30 11.87
CA ASN A 37 5.05 -1.13 13.32
C ASN A 37 4.38 0.18 13.75
N GLN A 38 3.71 0.15 14.90
CA GLN A 38 2.99 1.27 15.52
C GLN A 38 2.02 1.99 14.56
N MET A 39 1.36 1.23 13.68
CA MET A 39 0.50 1.77 12.63
C MET A 39 -0.95 1.33 12.83
N THR A 40 -1.92 2.20 12.50
CA THR A 40 -3.34 1.86 12.39
C THR A 40 -3.83 2.03 10.96
N LYS A 41 -4.93 1.34 10.61
CA LYS A 41 -5.57 1.48 9.29
C LYS A 41 -5.89 2.92 8.92
N GLU A 42 -6.44 3.68 9.85
CA GLU A 42 -6.93 5.04 9.60
C GLU A 42 -5.75 5.99 9.29
N ALA A 43 -4.71 5.95 10.12
CA ALA A 43 -3.51 6.75 9.93
C ALA A 43 -2.73 6.35 8.66
N PHE A 44 -2.75 5.06 8.32
CA PHE A 44 -2.14 4.57 7.09
C PHE A 44 -2.90 5.04 5.85
N LEU A 45 -4.23 4.87 5.82
CA LEU A 45 -5.05 5.21 4.64
C LEU A 45 -5.05 6.70 4.33
N SER A 46 -4.95 7.56 5.34
CA SER A 46 -4.82 9.00 5.15
C SER A 46 -3.97 9.62 6.26
N PRO A 47 -2.81 10.24 5.97
CA PRO A 47 -2.25 10.59 4.66
C PRO A 47 -1.15 9.64 4.12
N LEU A 48 -0.80 8.58 4.85
CA LEU A 48 0.46 7.85 4.63
C LEU A 48 0.49 6.93 3.41
N LEU A 49 -0.67 6.53 2.91
CA LEU A 49 -0.81 5.64 1.75
C LEU A 49 -0.08 6.20 0.53
N GLY A 50 -0.20 7.50 0.27
CA GLY A 50 0.49 8.17 -0.83
C GLY A 50 2.01 8.10 -0.68
N PHE A 51 2.53 8.47 0.49
CA PHE A 51 3.97 8.41 0.78
C PHE A 51 4.53 6.99 0.73
N PHE A 52 3.73 6.00 1.13
CA PHE A 52 4.09 4.59 1.03
C PHE A 52 4.21 4.15 -0.43
N LEU A 53 3.23 4.51 -1.28
CA LEU A 53 3.29 4.23 -2.72
C LEU A 53 4.47 4.92 -3.40
N ASP A 54 4.73 6.18 -3.09
CA ASP A 54 5.88 6.93 -3.63
C ASP A 54 7.21 6.32 -3.16
N GLY A 55 7.28 5.88 -1.90
CA GLY A 55 8.43 5.17 -1.36
C GLY A 55 8.68 3.83 -2.06
N LEU A 56 7.62 3.06 -2.34
CA LEU A 56 7.72 1.81 -3.10
C LEU A 56 8.16 2.05 -4.55
N ALA A 57 7.61 3.06 -5.22
CA ALA A 57 7.99 3.43 -6.58
C ALA A 57 9.45 3.92 -6.69
N ALA A 58 10.02 4.46 -5.60
CA ALA A 58 11.42 4.84 -5.56
C ALA A 58 12.38 3.64 -5.43
N ILE A 59 11.95 2.55 -4.78
CA ILE A 59 12.80 1.37 -4.52
C ILE A 59 12.65 0.28 -5.60
N ILE A 60 11.47 0.19 -6.20
CA ILE A 60 11.16 -0.73 -7.30
C ILE A 60 10.96 0.16 -8.53
N PRO A 61 11.74 -0.03 -9.60
CA PRO A 61 11.74 0.85 -10.77
C PRO A 61 10.44 0.67 -11.56
N CYS A 62 9.35 1.23 -11.06
CA CYS A 62 8.02 1.13 -11.61
C CYS A 62 7.22 2.40 -11.30
N PRO A 63 6.27 2.78 -12.17
CA PRO A 63 5.35 3.86 -11.87
C PRO A 63 4.41 3.45 -10.72
N LYS A 64 3.99 4.39 -9.88
CA LYS A 64 3.12 4.12 -8.72
C LYS A 64 1.78 3.50 -9.13
N GLU A 65 1.31 3.77 -10.35
CA GLU A 65 0.11 3.21 -10.94
C GLU A 65 0.20 1.69 -11.18
N ASN A 66 1.41 1.13 -11.16
CA ASN A 66 1.66 -0.31 -11.28
C ASN A 66 1.75 -1.02 -9.92
N ILE A 67 1.61 -0.31 -8.81
CA ILE A 67 1.65 -0.87 -7.46
C ILE A 67 0.20 -1.11 -7.01
N PHE A 68 -0.13 -2.35 -6.70
CA PHE A 68 -1.47 -2.74 -6.31
C PHE A 68 -1.49 -3.22 -4.86
N ILE A 69 -2.06 -2.41 -3.98
CA ILE A 69 -2.37 -2.77 -2.60
C ILE A 69 -3.79 -3.33 -2.58
N PHE A 70 -3.94 -4.58 -2.12
CA PHE A 70 -5.23 -5.27 -2.13
C PHE A 70 -5.65 -5.76 -0.74
N SER A 71 -4.76 -5.72 0.25
CA SER A 71 -5.09 -6.05 1.64
C SER A 71 -4.39 -5.10 2.61
N ILE A 72 -5.16 -4.56 3.55
CA ILE A 72 -4.69 -3.72 4.66
C ILE A 72 -5.45 -4.20 5.91
N GLN A 73 -4.77 -4.88 6.81
CA GLN A 73 -5.39 -5.52 7.97
C GLN A 73 -4.59 -5.26 9.24
N ASP A 74 -5.28 -4.96 10.34
CA ASP A 74 -4.63 -4.92 11.66
C ASP A 74 -4.24 -6.33 12.06
N ASP A 75 -3.07 -6.47 12.67
CA ASP A 75 -2.64 -7.72 13.28
C ASP A 75 -3.29 -7.84 14.67
N THR A 76 -4.33 -8.67 14.76
CA THR A 76 -5.08 -8.88 16.02
C THR A 76 -4.40 -9.85 16.98
N ASP A 77 -3.38 -10.56 16.52
CA ASP A 77 -2.72 -11.64 17.28
C ASP A 77 -1.57 -11.12 18.16
N VAL A 78 -1.26 -9.82 18.05
CA VAL A 78 -0.21 -9.16 18.82
C VAL A 78 -0.75 -8.01 19.66
N LYS A 79 -0.13 -7.76 20.83
CA LYS A 79 -0.48 -6.61 21.69
C LYS A 79 -0.02 -5.26 21.11
N SER A 80 0.90 -5.30 20.15
CA SER A 80 1.44 -4.10 19.49
C SER A 80 0.55 -3.70 18.32
N LYS A 81 0.46 -2.40 18.04
CA LYS A 81 -0.25 -1.89 16.85
C LYS A 81 0.56 -2.21 15.60
N ILE A 82 0.28 -3.35 14.97
CA ILE A 82 0.93 -3.77 13.72
C ILE A 82 -0.11 -3.77 12.61
N LEU A 83 0.25 -3.21 11.46
CA LEU A 83 -0.58 -3.20 10.27
C LEU A 83 0.06 -4.05 9.18
N ASN A 84 -0.66 -5.06 8.70
CA ASN A 84 -0.25 -5.92 7.61
C ASN A 84 -0.76 -5.35 6.29
N VAL A 85 0.15 -5.03 5.37
CA VAL A 85 -0.17 -4.48 4.05
C VAL A 85 0.33 -5.44 2.98
N SER A 86 -0.59 -6.00 2.20
CA SER A 86 -0.26 -6.90 1.09
C SER A 86 -0.35 -6.16 -0.24
N PHE A 87 0.71 -6.28 -1.03
CA PHE A 87 0.78 -5.65 -2.34
C PHE A 87 1.50 -6.51 -3.37
N SER A 88 1.25 -6.19 -4.62
CA SER A 88 1.94 -6.71 -5.80
C SER A 88 2.35 -5.57 -6.70
N VAL A 89 3.33 -5.81 -7.58
CA VAL A 89 3.81 -4.78 -8.49
C VAL A 89 3.88 -5.34 -9.89
N ARG A 90 3.19 -4.67 -10.82
CA ARG A 90 3.25 -5.00 -12.25
C ARG A 90 4.53 -4.45 -12.87
N ARG A 91 5.18 -5.31 -13.66
CA ARG A 91 6.40 -4.94 -14.38
C ARG A 91 6.07 -3.94 -15.50
N PRO A 92 6.75 -2.79 -15.58
CA PRO A 92 6.56 -1.84 -16.67
C PRO A 92 7.25 -2.29 -17.98
N ASP A 93 8.24 -3.18 -17.88
CA ASP A 93 9.14 -3.54 -18.99
C ASP A 93 8.53 -4.53 -20.00
N VAL A 94 7.40 -5.14 -19.66
CA VAL A 94 6.76 -6.18 -20.47
C VAL A 94 5.34 -5.76 -20.85
N PRO A 95 4.93 -5.98 -22.12
CA PRO A 95 3.60 -5.60 -22.58
C PRO A 95 2.48 -6.50 -22.05
N LYS A 96 2.83 -7.70 -21.56
CA LYS A 96 1.90 -8.61 -20.87
C LYS A 96 1.78 -8.19 -19.41
N GLU A 97 0.60 -8.38 -18.82
CA GLU A 97 0.42 -8.23 -17.36
C GLU A 97 1.23 -9.30 -16.63
N GLU A 98 2.50 -9.00 -16.36
CA GLU A 98 3.38 -9.79 -15.51
C GLU A 98 3.72 -9.00 -14.24
N TYR A 99 3.90 -9.73 -13.14
CA TYR A 99 4.23 -9.18 -11.84
C TYR A 99 5.66 -9.52 -11.44
N TYR A 100 6.28 -8.68 -10.62
CA TYR A 100 7.56 -9.02 -10.00
C TYR A 100 7.40 -10.18 -9.03
N SER A 101 8.39 -11.07 -8.97
CA SER A 101 8.33 -12.22 -8.06
C SER A 101 8.34 -11.78 -6.59
N PRO A 102 7.72 -12.57 -5.69
CA PRO A 102 7.72 -12.27 -4.26
C PRO A 102 9.13 -12.11 -3.68
N GLN A 103 10.08 -12.95 -4.14
CA GLN A 103 11.47 -12.91 -3.66
C GLN A 103 12.14 -11.58 -4.01
N PHE A 104 11.95 -11.10 -5.25
CA PHE A 104 12.49 -9.82 -5.68
C PHE A 104 11.89 -8.65 -4.89
N LEU A 105 10.57 -8.65 -4.68
CA LEU A 105 9.89 -7.62 -3.90
C LEU A 105 10.39 -7.60 -2.45
N GLN A 106 10.48 -8.78 -1.82
CA GLN A 106 10.94 -8.91 -0.45
C GLN A 106 12.39 -8.41 -0.30
N GLU A 107 13.28 -8.79 -1.22
CA GLU A 107 14.66 -8.32 -1.22
C GLU A 107 14.75 -6.81 -1.37
N LYS A 108 14.00 -6.21 -2.30
CA LYS A 108 14.01 -4.75 -2.51
C LYS A 108 13.48 -3.99 -1.29
N VAL A 109 12.39 -4.46 -0.68
CA VAL A 109 11.85 -3.85 0.54
C VAL A 109 12.84 -3.97 1.69
N TYR A 110 13.45 -5.14 1.87
CA TYR A 110 14.39 -5.39 2.96
C TYR A 110 15.67 -4.55 2.82
N LEU A 111 16.27 -4.52 1.62
CA LEU A 111 17.47 -3.74 1.33
C LEU A 111 17.24 -2.23 1.50
N ASN A 112 16.05 -1.75 1.14
CA ASN A 112 15.72 -0.32 1.16
C ASN A 112 14.88 0.10 2.37
N ARG A 113 14.81 -0.71 3.43
CA ARG A 113 13.96 -0.44 4.61
C ARG A 113 14.20 0.95 5.22
N GLY A 114 15.45 1.42 5.25
CA GLY A 114 15.81 2.71 5.82
C GLY A 114 15.33 3.89 4.96
N ILE A 115 15.35 3.72 3.63
CA ILE A 115 14.84 4.71 2.68
C ILE A 115 13.30 4.74 2.77
N LEU A 116 12.66 3.57 2.80
CA LEU A 116 11.22 3.44 2.99
C LEU A 116 10.78 4.10 4.30
N MET A 117 11.49 3.89 5.41
CA MET A 117 11.17 4.52 6.69
C MET A 117 11.27 6.05 6.63
N ARG A 118 12.27 6.58 5.91
CA ARG A 118 12.45 8.04 5.78
C ARG A 118 11.41 8.68 4.87
N LEU A 119 11.02 8.01 3.78
CA LEU A 119 10.09 8.55 2.78
C LEU A 119 8.63 8.36 3.18
N SER A 120 8.29 7.21 3.76
CA SER A 120 6.91 6.87 4.12
C SER A 120 6.57 7.18 5.58
N THR A 121 7.56 7.54 6.41
CA THR A 121 7.43 7.64 7.89
C THR A 121 6.92 6.34 8.54
N VAL A 122 7.01 5.21 7.84
CA VAL A 122 6.56 3.91 8.32
C VAL A 122 7.73 3.02 8.70
N GLN A 123 7.66 2.41 9.89
CA GLN A 123 8.64 1.42 10.31
C GLN A 123 8.23 0.01 9.88
N ILE A 124 9.01 -0.62 9.02
CA ILE A 124 8.80 -2.00 8.57
C ILE A 124 9.49 -2.97 9.53
N LEU A 125 8.78 -4.03 9.95
CA LEU A 125 9.32 -5.11 10.76
C LEU A 125 10.00 -6.18 9.89
N PRO A 126 11.06 -6.83 10.41
CA PRO A 126 11.74 -7.94 9.73
C PRO A 126 10.88 -9.19 9.60
#